data_AF-A0A9P3MH75-F1
#
_entry.id   AF-A0A9P3MH75-F1
#
_cell.length_a   1.000
_cell.length_b   1.000
_cell.length_c   1.000
_cell.angle_alpha   90.00
_cell.angle_beta   90.00
_cell.angle_gamma   90.00
#
_symmetry.space_group_name_H-M   'P 1'
#
loop_
_entity.id
_entity.type
_entity.pdbx_description
1 polymer ?
#
loop_
_entity_poly.entity_id
_entity_poly.type
_entity_poly.pdbx_seq_one_letter_code
_entity_poly.pdbx_strand_id
1 'polypeptide(L)'
;MALWRQKTVALPAFSRGCHLVTPHVVKQIEAELAAFKYGLAHIFIQHTSASLTINENCDRDVRHDMETYLSTHVPEGPEAPWRHTDEGYDDMPAHVKASLFGSSVT
;
A
#
# COMPACT_ATOMS: atom_id res chain seq x y z
N MET A 1 17.74 14.15 -24.02
CA MET A 1 17.04 14.62 -22.81
C MET A 1 16.48 13.42 -22.07
N ALA A 2 16.60 13.36 -20.76
CA ALA A 2 15.95 12.31 -19.97
C ALA A 2 14.43 12.50 -20.04
N LEU A 3 13.72 11.48 -20.52
CA LEU A 3 12.26 11.47 -20.49
C LEU A 3 11.82 11.17 -19.05
N TRP A 4 11.01 12.03 -18.46
CA TRP A 4 10.37 11.76 -17.16
C TRP A 4 8.86 11.96 -17.30
N ARG A 5 8.11 11.16 -16.55
CA ARG A 5 6.65 11.21 -16.50
C ARG A 5 6.21 11.13 -15.05
N GLN A 6 5.20 11.91 -14.70
CA GLN A 6 4.54 11.88 -13.41
C GLN A 6 3.04 11.81 -13.65
N LYS A 7 2.36 10.90 -12.96
CA LYS A 7 0.92 10.71 -13.07
C LYS A 7 0.35 10.30 -11.72
N THR A 8 -0.75 10.92 -11.33
CA THR A 8 -1.54 10.48 -10.18
C THR A 8 -2.45 9.35 -10.63
N VAL A 9 -2.43 8.25 -9.90
CA VAL A 9 -3.22 7.04 -10.13
C VAL A 9 -4.27 6.95 -9.01
N ALA A 10 -5.52 6.68 -9.37
CA ALA A 10 -6.60 6.48 -8.40
C ALA A 10 -6.85 4.98 -8.21
N LEU A 11 -6.82 4.52 -6.96
CA LEU A 11 -7.20 3.16 -6.63
C LEU A 11 -8.70 3.11 -6.24
N PRO A 12 -9.41 1.99 -6.46
CA PRO A 12 -10.74 1.82 -5.89
C PRO A 12 -10.65 1.76 -4.36
N ALA A 13 -11.78 1.94 -3.69
CA ALA A 13 -11.88 1.64 -2.28
C ALA A 13 -11.67 0.13 -2.04
N PHE A 14 -10.82 -0.20 -1.07
CA PHE A 14 -10.59 -1.56 -0.62
C PHE A 14 -11.09 -1.71 0.81
N SER A 15 -11.54 -2.92 1.16
CA SER A 15 -11.70 -3.27 2.58
C SER A 15 -10.34 -3.28 3.26
N ARG A 16 -10.32 -3.29 4.60
CA ARG A 16 -9.11 -3.58 5.37
C ARG A 16 -8.41 -4.85 4.85
N GLY A 17 -7.08 -4.79 4.70
CA GLY A 17 -6.23 -5.94 4.38
C GLY A 17 -5.13 -5.65 3.35
N CYS A 18 -4.47 -6.72 2.88
CA CYS A 18 -3.42 -6.64 1.86
C CYS A 18 -4.00 -6.89 0.46
N HIS A 19 -3.76 -5.97 -0.48
CA HIS A 19 -4.35 -5.99 -1.83
C HIS A 19 -3.30 -5.93 -2.93
N LEU A 20 -3.60 -6.57 -4.06
CA LEU A 20 -2.80 -6.44 -5.27
C LEU A 20 -3.20 -5.16 -6.02
N VAL A 21 -2.30 -4.19 -6.06
CA VAL A 21 -2.55 -2.91 -6.75
C VAL A 21 -1.89 -2.83 -8.12
N THR A 22 -0.98 -3.75 -8.47
CA THR A 22 -0.26 -3.76 -9.76
C THR A 22 -1.19 -3.65 -10.97
N PRO A 23 -2.29 -4.43 -11.08
CA PRO A 23 -3.18 -4.32 -12.24
C PRO A 23 -3.87 -2.95 -12.32
N HIS A 24 -4.20 -2.34 -11.18
CA HIS A 24 -4.83 -1.02 -11.11
C HIS A 24 -3.88 0.09 -11.52
N VAL A 25 -2.62 0.01 -11.09
CA VAL A 25 -1.56 0.96 -11.44
C VAL A 25 -1.24 0.84 -12.94
N VAL A 26 -0.88 -0.35 -13.41
CA VAL A 26 -0.47 -0.58 -14.81
C VAL A 26 -1.55 -0.15 -15.79
N LYS A 27 -2.82 -0.51 -15.55
CA LYS A 27 -3.94 -0.09 -16.40
C LYS A 27 -4.02 1.43 -16.58
N GLN A 28 -3.61 2.19 -15.58
CA GLN A 28 -3.66 3.66 -15.63
C GLN A 28 -2.41 4.28 -16.24
N ILE A 29 -1.28 3.58 -16.32
CA ILE A 29 -0.01 4.14 -16.81
C ILE A 29 0.53 3.43 -18.06
N GLU A 30 -0.21 2.48 -18.64
CA GLU A 30 0.26 1.64 -19.76
C GLU A 30 0.71 2.44 -20.99
N ALA A 31 0.00 3.53 -21.30
CA ALA A 31 0.34 4.42 -22.42
C ALA A 31 1.66 5.17 -22.17
N GLU A 32 1.89 5.61 -20.93
CA GLU A 32 3.14 6.25 -20.53
C GLU A 32 4.29 5.24 -20.50
N LEU A 33 4.06 4.03 -19.97
CA LEU A 33 5.06 2.95 -19.90
C LEU A 33 5.56 2.56 -21.30
N ALA A 34 4.70 2.57 -22.32
CA ALA A 34 5.07 2.25 -23.70
C ALA A 34 6.15 3.18 -24.27
N ALA A 35 6.33 4.38 -23.70
CA ALA A 35 7.39 5.32 -24.11
C ALA A 35 8.77 4.99 -23.52
N PHE A 36 8.86 4.02 -22.60
CA PHE A 36 10.10 3.66 -21.89
C PHE A 36 10.52 2.22 -22.20
N LYS A 37 11.77 2.04 -22.62
CA LYS A 37 12.38 0.71 -22.72
C LYS A 37 13.00 0.24 -21.39
N TYR A 38 13.50 1.19 -20.60
CA TYR A 38 14.08 1.00 -19.28
C TYR A 38 13.99 2.33 -18.53
N GLY A 39 13.96 2.28 -17.20
CA GLY A 39 13.83 3.46 -16.36
C GLY A 39 13.73 3.09 -14.89
N LEU A 40 13.43 4.08 -14.06
CA LEU A 40 13.16 3.93 -12.64
C LEU A 40 11.74 4.42 -12.38
N ALA A 41 10.96 3.69 -11.59
CA ALA A 41 9.58 4.04 -11.27
C ALA A 41 9.43 4.23 -9.76
N HIS A 42 9.23 5.47 -9.33
CA HIS A 42 8.89 5.75 -7.94
C HIS A 42 7.38 5.75 -7.78
N ILE A 43 6.85 4.80 -7.01
CA ILE A 43 5.42 4.72 -6.69
C ILE A 43 5.24 5.18 -5.25
N PHE A 44 4.47 6.25 -5.05
CA PHE A 44 4.21 6.87 -3.76
C PHE A 44 2.71 6.91 -3.48
N ILE A 45 2.30 6.45 -2.29
CA ILE A 45 0.92 6.56 -1.82
C ILE A 45 0.76 7.84 -1.00
N GLN A 46 -0.26 8.63 -1.33
CA GLN A 46 -0.58 9.90 -0.64
C GLN A 46 -1.50 9.67 0.57
N HIS A 47 -1.18 8.67 1.39
CA HIS A 47 -1.94 8.31 2.60
C HIS A 47 -0.98 8.00 3.75
N THR A 48 -1.39 8.35 4.96
CA THR A 48 -0.62 8.14 6.20
C THR A 48 -0.98 6.85 6.94
N SER A 49 -2.13 6.26 6.61
CA SER A 49 -2.71 5.05 7.19
C SER A 49 -2.68 3.85 6.22
N ALA A 50 -1.96 3.98 5.09
CA ALA A 50 -1.75 2.91 4.13
C ALA A 50 -0.31 2.94 3.60
N SER A 51 0.20 1.80 3.14
CA SER A 51 1.57 1.63 2.69
C SER A 51 1.68 0.79 1.43
N LEU A 52 2.85 0.84 0.80
CA LEU A 52 3.19 0.04 -0.38
C LEU A 52 4.31 -0.94 -0.03
N THR A 53 4.22 -2.16 -0.55
CA THR A 53 5.27 -3.17 -0.41
C THR A 53 5.36 -4.01 -1.68
N ILE A 54 6.54 -4.54 -1.96
CA ILE A 54 6.79 -5.53 -3.02
C ILE A 54 6.94 -6.88 -2.35
N ASN A 55 6.07 -7.82 -2.72
CA ASN A 55 6.06 -9.16 -2.16
C ASN A 55 5.60 -10.19 -3.21
N GLU A 56 5.65 -11.46 -2.85
CA GLU A 56 5.21 -12.57 -3.69
C GLU A 56 3.70 -12.49 -4.02
N ASN A 57 3.37 -12.84 -5.26
CA ASN A 57 1.99 -12.97 -5.75
C ASN A 57 1.73 -14.32 -6.45
N CYS A 58 2.61 -15.32 -6.27
CA CYS A 58 2.34 -16.66 -6.76
C CYS A 58 1.31 -17.35 -5.85
N ASP A 59 1.56 -17.29 -4.54
CA ASP A 59 0.68 -17.83 -3.51
C ASP A 59 -0.29 -16.75 -2.99
N ARG A 60 -1.56 -17.13 -2.83
CA ARG A 60 -2.57 -16.25 -2.24
C ARG A 60 -2.43 -16.15 -0.72
N ASP A 61 -1.83 -17.17 -0.09
CA ASP A 61 -1.67 -17.25 1.35
C ASP A 61 -0.72 -16.17 1.88
N VAL A 62 0.24 -15.72 1.07
CA VAL A 62 1.13 -14.59 1.42
C VAL A 62 0.34 -13.35 1.86
N ARG A 63 -0.76 -13.01 1.18
CA ARG A 63 -1.59 -11.85 1.58
C ARG A 63 -2.36 -12.11 2.87
N HIS A 64 -2.80 -13.35 3.10
CA HIS A 64 -3.50 -13.74 4.31
C HIS A 64 -2.56 -13.75 5.52
N ASP A 65 -1.35 -14.27 5.36
CA ASP A 65 -0.34 -14.35 6.41
C ASP A 65 0.21 -12.98 6.78
N MET A 66 0.44 -12.12 5.78
CA MET A 66 0.80 -10.71 6.02
C MET A 66 -0.27 -10.00 6.83
N GLU A 67 -1.54 -10.15 6.43
CA GLU A 67 -2.66 -9.57 7.17
C GLU A 67 -2.78 -10.16 8.58
N THR A 68 -2.60 -11.47 8.74
CA THR A 68 -2.62 -12.14 10.04
C THR A 68 -1.51 -11.61 10.94
N TYR A 69 -0.29 -11.49 10.42
CA TYR A 69 0.86 -10.93 11.13
C TYR A 69 0.58 -9.51 11.62
N LEU A 70 0.10 -8.64 10.73
CA LEU A 70 -0.21 -7.24 11.06
C LEU A 70 -1.33 -7.14 12.10
N SER A 71 -2.38 -7.94 11.96
CA SER A 71 -3.50 -7.97 12.92
C SER A 71 -3.06 -8.46 14.29
N THR A 72 -2.12 -9.40 14.34
CA THR A 72 -1.63 -9.99 15.58
C THR A 72 -0.70 -9.04 16.33
N HIS A 73 0.21 -8.38 15.63
CA HIS A 73 1.25 -7.54 16.25
C HIS A 73 0.83 -6.07 16.39
N VAL A 74 -0.14 -5.63 15.60
CA VAL A 74 -0.72 -4.29 15.66
C VAL A 74 -2.24 -4.43 15.76
N PRO A 75 -2.75 -4.85 16.92
CA PRO A 75 -4.16 -5.16 17.10
C PRO A 75 -5.04 -3.92 16.97
N GLU A 76 -6.26 -4.11 16.48
CA GLU A 76 -7.29 -3.07 16.43
C GLU A 76 -8.34 -3.33 17.53
N GLY A 77 -9.13 -2.31 17.87
CA GLY A 77 -10.29 -2.45 18.75
C GLY A 77 -10.17 -1.79 20.13
N PRO A 78 -11.24 -1.82 20.93
CA PRO A 78 -11.34 -1.07 22.20
C PRO A 78 -10.34 -1.54 23.27
N GLU A 79 -9.91 -2.79 23.21
CA GLU A 79 -8.94 -3.36 24.16
C GLU A 79 -7.49 -3.16 23.70
N ALA A 80 -7.27 -2.59 22.51
CA ALA A 80 -5.93 -2.38 21.98
C ALA A 80 -5.25 -1.21 22.73
N PRO A 81 -3.94 -1.28 23.00
CA PRO A 81 -3.23 -0.34 23.88
C PRO A 81 -2.88 1.01 23.20
N TRP A 82 -3.72 1.49 22.30
CA TRP A 82 -3.48 2.71 21.51
C TRP A 82 -4.20 3.91 22.11
N ARG A 83 -3.54 5.07 22.06
CA ARG A 83 -4.10 6.34 22.58
C ARG A 83 -4.75 7.21 21.50
N HIS A 84 -4.28 7.09 20.26
CA HIS A 84 -4.80 7.86 19.14
C HIS A 84 -5.94 7.06 18.49
N THR A 85 -7.16 7.45 18.82
CA THR A 85 -8.39 6.79 18.38
C THR A 85 -9.42 7.83 17.94
N ASP A 86 -8.93 8.96 17.42
CA ASP A 86 -9.78 10.11 17.09
C ASP A 86 -10.68 9.79 15.90
N GLU A 87 -10.21 8.96 14.96
CA GLU A 87 -10.96 8.50 13.79
C GLU A 87 -11.57 7.10 13.94
N GLY A 88 -11.31 6.41 15.05
CA GLY A 88 -11.76 5.05 15.31
C GLY A 88 -10.72 4.20 16.05
N TYR A 89 -11.09 2.98 16.43
CA TYR A 89 -10.16 2.05 17.09
C TYR A 89 -9.12 1.42 16.14
N ASP A 90 -9.25 1.68 14.84
CA ASP A 90 -8.35 1.25 13.77
C ASP A 90 -7.37 2.35 13.32
N ASP A 91 -7.54 3.59 13.80
CA ASP A 91 -6.77 4.78 13.44
C ASP A 91 -5.25 4.62 13.68
N MET A 92 -4.81 4.61 14.95
CA MET A 92 -3.39 4.38 15.27
C MET A 92 -2.83 3.05 14.73
N PRO A 93 -3.54 1.90 14.80
CA PRO A 93 -3.09 0.68 14.15
C PRO A 93 -2.74 0.86 12.68
N ALA A 94 -3.58 1.57 11.91
CA ALA A 94 -3.35 1.80 10.49
C ALA A 94 -2.08 2.63 10.25
N HIS A 95 -1.84 3.66 11.07
CA HIS A 95 -0.61 4.45 11.04
C HIS A 95 0.65 3.63 11.38
N VAL A 96 0.59 2.75 12.39
CA VAL A 96 1.71 1.85 12.72
C VAL A 96 1.97 0.88 11.57
N LYS A 97 0.93 0.22 11.04
CA LYS A 97 1.04 -0.72 9.91
C LYS A 97 1.63 -0.03 8.68
N ALA A 98 1.20 1.20 8.38
CA ALA A 98 1.73 1.97 7.27
C ALA A 98 3.23 2.28 7.43
N SER A 99 3.64 2.63 8.66
CA SER A 99 5.03 2.96 8.99
C SER A 99 5.99 1.76 8.89
N LEU A 100 5.49 0.52 9.02
CA LEU A 100 6.32 -0.69 8.92
C LEU A 100 6.84 -0.96 7.49
N PHE A 101 6.06 -0.59 6.46
CA PHE A 101 6.44 -0.83 5.06
C PHE A 101 6.84 0.45 4.32
N GLY A 102 6.28 1.59 4.72
CA GLY A 102 6.56 2.89 4.11
C GLY A 102 5.59 3.28 3.00
N SER A 103 5.62 4.56 2.65
CA SER A 103 4.70 5.18 1.70
C SER A 103 5.15 5.05 0.24
N SER A 104 6.28 4.42 -0.04
CA SER A 104 6.81 4.34 -1.40
C SER A 104 7.62 3.09 -1.69
N VAL A 105 7.57 2.66 -2.95
CA VAL A 105 8.46 1.65 -3.52
C VAL A 105 9.15 2.21 -4.76
N THR A 106 10.31 1.67 -5.12
CA THR A 106 11.12 2.08 -6.28
C THR A 106 11.63 0.87 -7.02
#